data_AF-A0A6N2VNC7-F1
#
_entry.id   AF-A0A6N2VNC7-F1
#
_cell.length_a   1.000
_cell.length_b   1.000
_cell.length_c   1.000
_cell.angle_alpha   90.00
_cell.angle_beta   90.00
_cell.angle_gamma   90.00
#
_symmetry.space_group_name_H-M   'P 1'
#
loop_
_entity.id
_entity.type
_entity.pdbx_description
1 polymer ?
#
loop_
_entity_poly.entity_id
_entity_poly.type
_entity_poly.pdbx_seq_one_letter_code
_entity_poly.pdbx_strand_id
1 'polypeptide(L)'
;MKRAIILFWHGLTGILTGIANWITEVLGMKDDSRYGKLLRRIVGTCFTLFVILCTVAASCSFFETLCSRYDITFTDTTEDVYTQYLSRNATFCRSGYHGKGYVIDRDGNKTLKDILWIAKPLGDDSLICYSDGKRRGYFNKFTGKTVIKPQYNHAWIFSDGLASVDDNGWIKFIDPTGKVIIDNHQPYIPGMEGYVFHNGFCVVHNECRNRVGLIDPTGKWILEPQYFSIRQYDTLLVINNGIEETVMDTKLNTIIPYTKASYWIYDGIIFGTMQDHTMRQYDLQGNLIDDFYISNVEKITYPTNELRYSTTKNYDDNGKVISETEDNEPTHVQAITGCMCYQAEQGWYGLMSPDGQIITPPSYSVITAVSADLYLCESQDGYGVLLNGKGERVK
;
A
#
# COMPACT_ATOMS: atom_id res chain seq x y z
N MET A 1 -46.70 57.09 21.29
CA MET A 1 -46.08 56.21 20.27
C MET A 1 -46.57 56.48 18.83
N LYS A 2 -47.87 56.42 18.51
CA LYS A 2 -48.36 56.60 17.12
C LYS A 2 -47.93 57.91 16.42
N ARG A 3 -47.97 59.07 17.10
CA ARG A 3 -47.53 60.36 16.52
C ARG A 3 -46.02 60.43 16.24
N ALA A 4 -45.19 59.78 17.05
CA ALA A 4 -43.73 59.77 16.86
C ALA A 4 -43.32 58.92 15.65
N ILE A 5 -43.99 57.78 15.43
CA ILE A 5 -43.78 56.91 14.26
C ILE A 5 -44.17 57.65 12.97
N ILE A 6 -45.29 58.37 12.96
CA ILE A 6 -45.74 59.14 11.80
C ILE A 6 -44.74 60.27 11.46
N LEU A 7 -44.24 60.99 12.47
CA LEU A 7 -43.22 62.03 12.29
C LEU A 7 -41.88 61.45 11.82
N PHE A 8 -41.49 60.26 12.31
CA PHE A 8 -40.31 59.54 11.83
C PHE A 8 -40.44 59.15 10.36
N TRP A 9 -41.59 58.58 9.95
CA TRP A 9 -41.83 58.24 8.55
C TRP A 9 -41.89 59.48 7.64
N HIS A 10 -42.44 60.60 8.09
CA HIS A 10 -42.39 61.86 7.34
C HIS A 10 -40.97 62.44 7.22
N GLY A 11 -40.15 62.32 8.27
CA GLY A 11 -38.74 62.70 8.22
C GLY A 11 -37.91 61.79 7.31
N LEU A 12 -38.13 60.47 7.42
CA LEU A 12 -37.45 59.46 6.60
C LEU A 12 -37.81 59.58 5.12
N THR A 13 -39.10 59.78 4.79
CA THR A 13 -39.50 60.02 3.41
C THR A 13 -38.86 61.28 2.86
N GLY A 14 -38.85 62.39 3.63
CA GLY A 14 -38.18 63.63 3.22
C GLY A 14 -36.68 63.48 2.96
N ILE A 15 -35.97 62.71 3.79
CA ILE A 15 -34.55 62.39 3.59
C ILE A 15 -34.36 61.54 2.33
N LEU A 16 -35.20 60.52 2.13
CA LEU A 16 -35.14 59.66 0.94
C LEU A 16 -35.45 60.44 -0.34
N THR A 17 -36.40 61.37 -0.36
CA THR A 17 -36.65 62.25 -1.52
C THR A 17 -35.47 63.21 -1.76
N GLY A 18 -34.85 63.72 -0.69
CA GLY A 18 -33.65 64.55 -0.79
C GLY A 18 -32.47 63.79 -1.42
N ILE A 19 -32.22 62.57 -0.97
CA ILE A 19 -31.19 61.68 -1.54
C ILE A 19 -31.52 61.33 -2.99
N ALA A 20 -32.77 60.98 -3.31
CA ALA A 20 -33.18 60.69 -4.67
C ALA A 20 -32.97 61.89 -5.60
N ASN A 21 -33.35 63.10 -5.18
CA ASN A 21 -33.13 64.32 -5.96
C ASN A 21 -31.63 64.60 -6.16
N TRP A 22 -30.83 64.48 -5.10
CA TRP A 22 -29.37 64.65 -5.19
C TRP A 22 -28.74 63.64 -6.16
N ILE A 23 -29.15 62.38 -6.11
CA ILE A 23 -28.71 61.34 -7.04
C ILE A 23 -29.09 61.69 -8.48
N THR A 24 -30.30 62.22 -8.73
CA THR A 24 -30.71 62.60 -10.09
C THR A 24 -29.92 63.78 -10.65
N GLU A 25 -29.43 64.68 -9.80
CA GLU A 25 -28.57 65.78 -10.20
C GLU A 25 -27.13 65.32 -10.45
N VAL A 26 -26.54 64.55 -9.53
CA VAL A 26 -25.17 64.03 -9.65
C VAL A 26 -25.01 63.10 -10.86
N LEU A 27 -26.03 62.31 -11.17
CA LEU A 27 -26.03 61.41 -12.33
C LEU A 27 -26.42 62.13 -13.64
N GLY A 28 -26.57 63.47 -13.62
CA GLY A 28 -26.86 64.27 -14.80
C GLY A 28 -28.16 63.89 -15.50
N MET A 29 -29.16 63.35 -14.76
CA MET A 29 -30.38 62.82 -15.36
C MET A 29 -31.26 63.90 -15.99
N LYS A 30 -31.11 65.16 -15.54
CA LYS A 30 -31.80 66.34 -16.07
C LYS A 30 -30.95 67.19 -17.03
N ASP A 31 -29.70 66.80 -17.31
CA ASP A 31 -28.81 67.52 -18.22
C ASP A 31 -28.91 67.00 -19.66
N ASP A 32 -29.32 67.86 -20.60
CA ASP A 32 -29.47 67.51 -22.02
C ASP A 32 -28.21 67.70 -22.88
N SER A 33 -27.09 68.06 -22.24
CA SER A 33 -25.77 68.12 -22.88
C SER A 33 -25.33 66.75 -23.44
N ARG A 34 -24.34 66.75 -24.35
CA ARG A 34 -23.72 65.49 -24.83
C ARG A 34 -23.12 64.68 -23.68
N TYR A 35 -22.63 65.35 -22.62
CA TYR A 35 -22.07 64.72 -21.44
C TYR A 35 -23.16 64.05 -20.59
N GLY A 36 -24.26 64.74 -20.30
CA GLY A 36 -25.39 64.17 -19.55
C GLY A 36 -26.01 62.95 -20.25
N LYS A 37 -26.11 62.98 -21.59
CA LYS A 37 -26.57 61.81 -22.39
C LYS A 37 -25.60 60.62 -22.32
N LEU A 38 -24.30 60.86 -22.31
CA LEU A 38 -23.28 59.80 -22.18
C LEU A 38 -23.30 59.19 -20.77
N LEU A 39 -23.37 60.04 -19.73
CA LEU A 39 -23.40 59.61 -18.33
C LEU A 39 -24.64 58.73 -18.04
N ARG A 40 -25.82 59.13 -18.52
CA ARG A 40 -27.05 58.31 -18.41
C ARG A 40 -26.90 56.94 -19.06
N ARG A 41 -26.23 56.85 -20.21
CA ARG A 41 -25.98 55.56 -20.87
C ARG A 41 -25.08 54.67 -20.03
N ILE A 42 -23.95 55.20 -19.53
CA ILE A 42 -23.00 54.43 -18.72
C ILE A 42 -23.67 53.93 -17.43
N VAL A 43 -24.36 54.80 -16.71
CA VAL A 43 -25.05 54.45 -15.46
C VAL A 43 -26.17 53.44 -15.72
N GLY A 44 -26.95 53.62 -16.78
CA GLY A 44 -27.98 52.66 -17.18
C GLY A 44 -27.40 51.29 -17.53
N THR A 45 -26.28 51.25 -18.25
CA THR A 45 -25.59 49.99 -18.58
C THR A 45 -25.05 49.30 -17.32
N CYS A 46 -24.39 50.03 -16.42
CA CYS A 46 -23.89 49.49 -15.16
C CYS A 46 -25.03 48.96 -14.27
N PHE A 47 -26.14 49.69 -14.16
CA PHE A 47 -27.31 49.25 -13.40
C PHE A 47 -27.94 47.99 -14.03
N THR A 48 -28.03 47.94 -15.37
CA THR A 48 -28.56 46.77 -16.08
C THR A 48 -27.67 45.54 -15.84
N LEU A 49 -26.35 45.70 -15.92
CA LEU A 49 -25.38 44.64 -15.62
C LEU A 49 -25.49 44.17 -14.18
N PHE A 50 -25.64 45.10 -13.22
CA PHE A 50 -25.81 44.77 -11.81
C PHE A 50 -27.10 43.98 -11.57
N VAL A 51 -28.22 44.41 -12.16
CA VAL A 51 -29.50 43.68 -12.05
C VAL A 51 -29.37 42.28 -12.66
N ILE A 52 -28.72 42.13 -13.83
CA ILE A 52 -28.46 40.80 -14.42
C ILE A 52 -27.63 39.92 -13.48
N LEU A 53 -26.62 40.49 -12.83
CA LEU A 53 -25.76 39.76 -11.90
C LEU A 53 -26.54 39.30 -10.67
N CYS A 54 -27.40 40.16 -10.12
CA CYS A 54 -28.30 39.82 -9.03
C CYS A 54 -29.35 38.78 -9.43
N THR A 55 -29.92 38.87 -10.64
CA THR A 55 -30.89 37.87 -11.11
C THR A 55 -30.23 36.52 -11.34
N VAL A 56 -29.02 36.48 -11.92
CA VAL A 56 -28.26 35.23 -12.07
C VAL A 56 -27.95 34.63 -10.70
N ALA A 57 -27.48 35.42 -9.74
CA ALA A 57 -27.19 34.94 -8.39
C ALA A 57 -28.45 34.40 -7.68
N ALA A 58 -29.58 35.11 -7.79
CA ALA A 58 -30.86 34.67 -7.24
C ALA A 58 -31.37 33.40 -7.93
N SER A 59 -31.20 33.29 -9.25
CA SER A 59 -31.53 32.09 -10.02
C SER A 59 -30.66 30.89 -9.62
N CYS A 60 -29.35 31.08 -9.44
CA CYS A 60 -28.44 30.04 -8.96
C CYS A 60 -28.84 29.56 -7.56
N SER A 61 -29.09 30.47 -6.62
CA SER A 61 -29.50 30.12 -5.26
C SER A 61 -30.86 29.42 -5.21
N PHE A 62 -31.81 29.86 -6.04
CA PHE A 62 -33.11 29.21 -6.19
C PHE A 62 -32.98 27.81 -6.81
N PHE A 63 -32.09 27.64 -7.80
CA PHE A 63 -31.80 26.36 -8.43
C PHE A 63 -31.13 25.38 -7.45
N GLU A 64 -30.14 25.83 -6.67
CA GLU A 64 -29.52 25.03 -5.61
C GLU A 64 -30.55 24.57 -4.56
N THR A 65 -31.45 25.48 -4.16
CA THR A 65 -32.52 25.17 -3.19
C THR A 65 -33.56 24.21 -3.75
N LEU A 66 -33.87 24.29 -5.05
CA LEU A 66 -34.74 23.33 -5.73
C LEU A 66 -34.07 21.96 -5.83
N CYS A 67 -32.80 21.90 -6.22
CA CYS A 67 -32.02 20.67 -6.26
C CYS A 67 -31.98 19.97 -4.91
N SER A 68 -31.73 20.73 -3.81
CA SER A 68 -31.69 20.15 -2.46
C SER A 68 -33.06 19.72 -1.95
N ARG A 69 -34.15 20.38 -2.37
CA ARG A 69 -35.51 20.08 -1.90
C ARG A 69 -36.14 18.88 -2.60
N TYR A 70 -35.74 18.62 -3.84
CA TYR A 70 -36.29 17.53 -4.66
C TYR A 70 -35.34 16.35 -4.83
N ASP A 71 -34.20 16.35 -4.11
CA ASP A 71 -33.14 15.32 -4.23
C ASP A 71 -32.70 15.13 -5.71
N ILE A 72 -32.75 16.22 -6.49
CA ILE A 72 -32.25 16.23 -7.87
C ILE A 72 -30.78 16.59 -7.77
N THR A 73 -29.99 15.64 -7.28
CA THR A 73 -28.55 15.63 -7.49
C THR A 73 -28.32 15.40 -8.98
N PHE A 74 -27.82 16.42 -9.69
CA PHE A 74 -27.14 16.23 -10.98
C PHE A 74 -25.73 15.65 -10.74
N THR A 75 -25.60 14.73 -9.78
CA THR A 75 -24.60 13.70 -9.88
C THR A 75 -25.21 12.73 -10.87
N ASP A 76 -24.73 12.79 -12.10
CA ASP A 76 -24.71 11.59 -12.93
C ASP A 76 -24.30 10.47 -11.98
N THR A 77 -25.20 9.56 -11.64
CA THR A 77 -24.81 8.30 -11.01
C THR A 77 -24.08 7.54 -12.11
N THR A 78 -22.91 8.04 -12.48
CA THR A 78 -21.89 7.20 -13.07
C THR A 78 -21.67 6.16 -12.00
N GLU A 79 -22.26 4.99 -12.19
CA GLU A 79 -21.75 3.76 -11.59
C GLU A 79 -20.23 3.92 -11.53
N ASP A 80 -19.59 3.82 -10.37
CA ASP A 80 -18.14 4.02 -10.27
C ASP A 80 -17.44 3.06 -11.24
N VAL A 81 -17.11 3.56 -12.44
CA VAL A 81 -16.55 2.72 -13.49
C VAL A 81 -15.05 2.69 -13.23
N TYR A 82 -14.61 1.61 -12.59
CA TYR A 82 -13.19 1.30 -12.49
C TYR A 82 -12.65 1.10 -13.90
N THR A 83 -11.64 1.90 -14.28
CA THR A 83 -10.96 1.77 -15.56
C THR A 83 -9.51 1.38 -15.36
N GLN A 84 -9.04 0.43 -16.15
CA GLN A 84 -7.64 0.02 -16.18
C GLN A 84 -7.12 0.11 -17.61
N TYR A 85 -6.10 0.96 -17.79
CA TYR A 85 -5.43 1.12 -19.07
C TYR A 85 -4.65 -0.14 -19.44
N LEU A 86 -4.90 -0.67 -20.64
CA LEU A 86 -4.22 -1.86 -21.17
C LEU A 86 -3.23 -1.47 -22.27
N SER A 87 -3.69 -0.67 -23.23
CA SER A 87 -2.88 -0.09 -24.31
C SER A 87 -3.61 1.10 -24.95
N ARG A 88 -2.97 1.74 -25.94
CA ARG A 88 -3.60 2.81 -26.74
C ARG A 88 -4.93 2.40 -27.39
N ASN A 89 -5.12 1.10 -27.64
CA ASN A 89 -6.25 0.58 -28.38
C ASN A 89 -7.22 -0.25 -27.52
N ALA A 90 -6.94 -0.43 -26.23
CA ALA A 90 -7.80 -1.21 -25.36
C ALA A 90 -7.76 -0.71 -23.91
N THR A 91 -8.94 -0.57 -23.32
CA THR A 91 -9.12 -0.19 -21.92
C THR A 91 -10.11 -1.15 -21.27
N PHE A 92 -9.76 -1.70 -20.11
CA PHE A 92 -10.69 -2.49 -19.32
C PHE A 92 -11.54 -1.56 -18.46
N CYS A 93 -12.86 -1.78 -18.44
CA CYS A 93 -13.82 -1.00 -17.67
C CYS A 93 -14.67 -1.95 -16.84
N ARG A 94 -14.97 -1.61 -15.59
CA ARG A 94 -15.79 -2.40 -14.68
C ARG A 94 -16.69 -1.50 -13.85
N SER A 95 -17.98 -1.81 -13.81
CA SER A 95 -18.95 -1.08 -12.99
C SER A 95 -18.88 -1.57 -11.54
N GLY A 96 -18.42 -0.73 -10.63
CA GLY A 96 -18.29 -1.04 -9.20
C GLY A 96 -17.40 -2.25 -8.86
N TYR A 97 -17.28 -2.55 -7.57
CA TYR A 97 -16.41 -3.63 -7.08
C TYR A 97 -16.94 -5.04 -7.42
N HIS A 98 -18.25 -5.17 -7.62
CA HIS A 98 -18.93 -6.45 -7.88
C HIS A 98 -19.51 -6.58 -9.29
N GLY A 99 -19.58 -5.51 -10.07
CA GLY A 99 -20.14 -5.61 -11.41
C GLY A 99 -19.20 -6.33 -12.38
N LYS A 100 -19.75 -6.71 -13.54
CA LYS A 100 -18.96 -7.32 -14.60
C LYS A 100 -18.32 -6.26 -15.46
N GLY A 101 -17.06 -6.48 -15.81
CA GLY A 101 -16.30 -5.64 -16.70
C GLY A 101 -16.44 -5.99 -18.17
N TYR A 102 -15.92 -5.11 -18.99
CA TYR A 102 -15.81 -5.22 -20.43
C TYR A 102 -14.56 -4.50 -20.93
N VAL A 103 -14.14 -4.79 -22.16
CA VAL A 103 -13.00 -4.11 -22.79
C VAL A 103 -13.51 -3.13 -23.84
N ILE A 104 -13.08 -1.88 -23.79
CA ILE A 104 -13.37 -0.88 -24.82
C ILE A 104 -12.22 -0.88 -25.82
N ASP A 105 -12.53 -1.00 -27.12
CA ASP A 105 -11.54 -0.86 -28.19
C ASP A 105 -11.23 0.61 -28.52
N ARG A 106 -10.32 0.85 -29.49
CA ARG A 106 -9.93 2.20 -29.92
C ARG A 106 -11.11 3.06 -30.39
N ASP A 107 -12.13 2.43 -30.97
CA ASP A 107 -13.28 3.11 -31.57
C ASP A 107 -14.41 3.35 -30.54
N GLY A 108 -14.19 2.95 -29.28
CA GLY A 108 -15.16 3.11 -28.20
C GLY A 108 -16.15 1.95 -28.10
N ASN A 109 -15.98 0.87 -28.88
CA ASN A 109 -16.90 -0.26 -28.83
C ASN A 109 -16.60 -1.17 -27.64
N LYS A 110 -17.66 -1.60 -26.94
CA LYS A 110 -17.57 -2.60 -25.86
C LYS A 110 -17.36 -4.00 -26.43
N THR A 111 -16.10 -4.40 -26.47
CA THR A 111 -15.62 -5.77 -26.71
C THR A 111 -15.54 -6.58 -25.39
N LEU A 112 -15.37 -7.91 -25.50
CA LEU A 112 -15.27 -8.88 -24.40
C LEU A 112 -16.06 -8.49 -23.14
N LYS A 113 -17.34 -8.85 -23.11
CA LYS A 113 -18.24 -8.55 -21.98
C LYS A 113 -18.20 -9.66 -20.93
N ASP A 114 -18.84 -9.40 -19.80
CA ASP A 114 -19.02 -10.36 -18.70
C ASP A 114 -17.73 -10.79 -17.99
N ILE A 115 -16.71 -9.93 -17.97
CA ILE A 115 -15.43 -10.22 -17.31
C ILE A 115 -15.57 -10.00 -15.80
N LEU A 116 -15.25 -10.99 -14.99
CA LEU A 116 -15.23 -10.84 -13.53
C LEU A 116 -13.96 -10.13 -13.05
N TRP A 117 -12.81 -10.52 -13.58
CA TRP A 117 -11.51 -9.92 -13.27
C TRP A 117 -10.51 -10.15 -14.40
N ILE A 118 -9.45 -9.35 -14.41
CA ILE A 118 -8.30 -9.49 -15.31
C ILE A 118 -6.98 -9.51 -14.51
N ALA A 119 -5.96 -10.15 -15.07
CA ALA A 119 -4.59 -10.16 -14.55
C ALA A 119 -3.61 -9.86 -15.69
N LYS A 120 -2.84 -8.77 -15.54
CA LYS A 120 -1.89 -8.33 -16.55
C LYS A 120 -0.69 -9.27 -16.61
N PRO A 121 -0.11 -9.49 -17.80
CA PRO A 121 1.12 -10.27 -17.94
C PRO A 121 2.30 -9.58 -17.25
N LEU A 122 3.32 -10.37 -16.95
CA LEU A 122 4.62 -9.86 -16.50
C LEU A 122 5.45 -9.44 -17.72
N GLY A 123 6.19 -8.33 -17.60
CA GLY A 123 7.01 -7.82 -18.69
C GLY A 123 6.21 -7.38 -19.92
N ASP A 124 6.75 -7.67 -21.10
CA ASP A 124 6.23 -7.17 -22.39
C ASP A 124 5.15 -8.06 -23.02
N ASP A 125 4.80 -9.17 -22.38
CA ASP A 125 3.86 -10.15 -22.92
C ASP A 125 2.51 -9.55 -23.30
N SER A 126 1.92 -10.03 -24.41
CA SER A 126 0.77 -9.35 -25.04
C SER A 126 -0.60 -9.78 -24.51
N LEU A 127 -0.67 -10.90 -23.78
CA LEU A 127 -1.93 -11.52 -23.40
C LEU A 127 -2.28 -11.28 -21.93
N ILE A 128 -3.51 -10.84 -21.70
CA ILE A 128 -4.10 -10.65 -20.37
C ILE A 128 -4.94 -11.88 -20.05
N CYS A 129 -4.69 -12.48 -18.88
CA CYS A 129 -5.56 -13.50 -18.32
C CYS A 129 -6.86 -12.84 -17.84
N TYR A 130 -7.99 -13.43 -18.17
CA TYR A 130 -9.29 -12.96 -17.68
C TYR A 130 -10.19 -14.12 -17.26
N SER A 131 -11.14 -13.82 -16.38
CA SER A 131 -12.16 -14.78 -15.93
C SER A 131 -13.55 -14.28 -16.27
N ASP A 132 -14.43 -15.17 -16.71
CA ASP A 132 -15.87 -14.93 -16.84
C ASP A 132 -16.66 -15.33 -15.58
N GLY A 133 -15.95 -15.70 -14.50
CA GLY A 133 -16.50 -16.20 -13.25
C GLY A 133 -16.69 -17.73 -13.21
N LYS A 134 -16.52 -18.43 -14.33
CA LYS A 134 -16.57 -19.90 -14.42
C LYS A 134 -15.25 -20.48 -14.89
N ARG A 135 -14.69 -19.90 -15.95
CA ARG A 135 -13.45 -20.32 -16.58
C ARG A 135 -12.57 -19.13 -16.89
N ARG A 136 -11.31 -19.43 -17.17
CA ARG A 136 -10.29 -18.44 -17.53
C ARG A 136 -9.82 -18.64 -18.95
N GLY A 137 -9.51 -17.52 -19.59
CA GLY A 137 -8.98 -17.43 -20.95
C GLY A 137 -8.06 -16.24 -21.10
N TYR A 138 -7.72 -15.90 -22.34
CA TYR A 138 -6.76 -14.84 -22.63
C TYR A 138 -7.21 -13.96 -23.79
N PHE A 139 -6.94 -12.66 -23.67
CA PHE A 139 -7.19 -11.70 -24.72
C PHE A 139 -5.98 -10.79 -24.94
N ASN A 140 -5.83 -10.27 -26.15
CA ASN A 140 -4.68 -9.47 -26.52
C ASN A 140 -4.85 -8.02 -26.04
N LYS A 141 -3.89 -7.52 -25.25
CA LYS A 141 -3.92 -6.18 -24.64
C LYS A 141 -3.86 -5.03 -25.66
N PHE A 142 -3.39 -5.28 -26.87
CA PHE A 142 -3.26 -4.29 -27.95
C PHE A 142 -4.46 -4.23 -28.89
N THR A 143 -5.28 -5.27 -28.94
CA THR A 143 -6.46 -5.31 -29.82
C THR A 143 -7.77 -5.40 -29.06
N GLY A 144 -7.74 -5.76 -27.78
CA GLY A 144 -8.93 -6.02 -26.98
C GLY A 144 -9.70 -7.27 -27.42
N LYS A 145 -9.11 -8.13 -28.28
CA LYS A 145 -9.78 -9.33 -28.82
C LYS A 145 -9.36 -10.59 -28.07
N THR A 146 -10.32 -11.49 -27.85
CA THR A 146 -10.06 -12.84 -27.32
C THR A 146 -9.12 -13.58 -28.24
N VAL A 147 -8.08 -14.19 -27.67
CA VAL A 147 -7.16 -15.10 -28.37
C VAL A 147 -7.45 -16.52 -27.96
N ILE A 148 -7.57 -16.77 -26.66
CA ILE A 148 -7.93 -18.07 -26.09
C ILE A 148 -9.23 -17.91 -25.33
N LYS A 149 -10.28 -18.61 -25.77
CA LYS A 149 -11.59 -18.55 -25.11
C LYS A 149 -11.51 -19.12 -23.68
N PRO A 150 -12.38 -18.70 -22.75
CA PRO A 150 -12.40 -19.24 -21.41
C PRO A 150 -12.66 -20.74 -21.44
N GLN A 151 -11.67 -21.53 -21.02
CA GLN A 151 -11.76 -23.00 -21.04
C GLN A 151 -11.10 -23.66 -19.83
N TYR A 152 -10.16 -22.98 -19.17
CA TYR A 152 -9.42 -23.50 -18.04
C TYR A 152 -10.10 -23.20 -16.71
N ASN A 153 -9.99 -24.11 -15.74
CA ASN A 153 -10.48 -23.87 -14.37
C ASN A 153 -9.61 -22.81 -13.68
N HIS A 154 -8.30 -22.98 -13.80
CA HIS A 154 -7.29 -22.03 -13.35
C HIS A 154 -6.31 -21.74 -14.49
N ALA A 155 -5.78 -20.53 -14.49
CA ALA A 155 -4.90 -19.98 -15.51
C ALA A 155 -4.18 -18.80 -14.85
N TRP A 156 -2.89 -18.69 -15.13
CA TRP A 156 -2.03 -17.65 -14.58
C TRP A 156 -1.56 -16.71 -15.68
N ILE A 157 -0.83 -15.67 -15.29
CA ILE A 157 -0.40 -14.64 -16.21
C ILE A 157 0.63 -15.18 -17.22
N PHE A 158 0.66 -14.60 -18.41
CA PHE A 158 1.78 -14.80 -19.32
C PHE A 158 3.04 -14.12 -18.76
N SER A 159 4.16 -14.82 -18.86
CA SER A 159 5.49 -14.33 -18.55
C SER A 159 6.52 -15.13 -19.35
N ASP A 160 7.57 -14.46 -19.84
CA ASP A 160 8.56 -15.02 -20.76
C ASP A 160 7.93 -15.82 -21.92
N GLY A 161 6.77 -15.37 -22.42
CA GLY A 161 6.07 -15.98 -23.54
C GLY A 161 5.28 -17.25 -23.22
N LEU A 162 5.23 -17.71 -21.96
CA LEU A 162 4.45 -18.87 -21.53
C LEU A 162 3.47 -18.52 -20.41
N ALA A 163 2.38 -19.27 -20.32
CA ALA A 163 1.48 -19.22 -19.16
C ALA A 163 1.14 -20.62 -18.69
N SER A 164 1.12 -20.83 -17.37
CA SER A 164 0.58 -22.07 -16.82
C SER A 164 -0.94 -22.04 -16.78
N VAL A 165 -1.55 -23.20 -17.00
CA VAL A 165 -2.99 -23.44 -16.97
C VAL A 165 -3.30 -24.75 -16.29
N ASP A 166 -4.39 -24.79 -15.53
CA ASP A 166 -5.00 -26.00 -15.01
C ASP A 166 -6.00 -26.54 -16.05
N ASP A 167 -5.57 -27.60 -16.72
CA ASP A 167 -6.35 -28.35 -17.69
C ASP A 167 -6.73 -29.71 -17.09
N ASN A 168 -7.91 -29.75 -16.46
CA ASN A 168 -8.49 -30.93 -15.82
C ASN A 168 -7.65 -31.53 -14.68
N GLY A 169 -7.10 -30.68 -13.80
CA GLY A 169 -6.33 -31.09 -12.63
C GLY A 169 -4.83 -31.23 -12.89
N TRP A 170 -4.39 -30.98 -14.12
CA TRP A 170 -2.99 -31.03 -14.52
C TRP A 170 -2.53 -29.65 -15.00
N ILE A 171 -1.37 -29.24 -14.51
CA ILE A 171 -0.70 -28.03 -14.94
C ILE A 171 -0.02 -28.29 -16.27
N LYS A 172 -0.32 -27.42 -17.23
CA LYS A 172 0.33 -27.35 -18.53
C LYS A 172 0.82 -25.94 -18.77
N PHE A 173 1.84 -25.78 -19.58
CA PHE A 173 2.28 -24.45 -20.04
C PHE A 173 1.93 -24.28 -21.51
N ILE A 174 1.32 -23.14 -21.82
CA ILE A 174 0.85 -22.81 -23.16
C ILE A 174 1.57 -21.59 -23.71
N ASP A 175 1.73 -21.56 -25.03
CA ASP A 175 2.19 -20.38 -25.76
C ASP A 175 1.04 -19.37 -26.00
N PRO A 176 1.31 -18.19 -26.58
CA PRO A 176 0.27 -17.18 -26.84
C PRO A 176 -0.78 -17.61 -27.87
N THR A 177 -0.56 -18.70 -28.62
CA THR A 177 -1.57 -19.28 -29.52
C THR A 177 -2.51 -20.25 -28.81
N GLY A 178 -2.18 -20.63 -27.57
CA GLY A 178 -2.88 -21.64 -26.77
C GLY A 178 -2.35 -23.05 -26.99
N LYS A 179 -1.23 -23.21 -27.71
CA LYS A 179 -0.60 -24.52 -27.90
C LYS A 179 0.15 -24.92 -26.64
N VAL A 180 -0.03 -26.16 -26.19
CA VAL A 180 0.73 -26.73 -25.07
C VAL A 180 2.19 -26.93 -25.48
N ILE A 181 3.09 -26.34 -24.70
CA ILE A 181 4.55 -26.47 -24.84
C ILE A 181 5.11 -27.46 -23.83
N ILE A 182 4.62 -27.41 -22.58
CA ILE A 182 5.08 -28.28 -21.49
C ILE A 182 3.88 -28.99 -20.88
N ASP A 183 3.95 -30.32 -20.81
CA ASP A 183 2.99 -31.20 -20.15
C ASP A 183 3.78 -32.25 -19.36
N ASN A 184 4.23 -31.87 -18.17
CA ASN A 184 5.04 -32.71 -17.28
C ASN A 184 4.17 -33.48 -16.27
N HIS A 185 2.86 -33.57 -16.50
CA HIS A 185 1.89 -34.18 -15.59
C HIS A 185 2.02 -33.63 -14.15
N GLN A 186 2.28 -32.34 -13.98
CA GLN A 186 2.28 -31.72 -12.66
C GLN A 186 0.84 -31.57 -12.18
N PRO A 187 0.42 -32.17 -11.05
CA PRO A 187 -0.94 -32.01 -10.58
C PRO A 187 -1.17 -30.60 -10.03
N TYR A 188 -2.36 -30.04 -10.28
CA TYR A 188 -2.82 -28.80 -9.65
C TYR A 188 -2.92 -28.96 -8.13
N ILE A 189 -2.53 -27.91 -7.41
CA ILE A 189 -2.59 -27.86 -5.95
C ILE A 189 -3.48 -26.66 -5.57
N PRO A 190 -4.68 -26.90 -5.03
CA PRO A 190 -5.54 -25.82 -4.58
C PRO A 190 -4.84 -24.93 -3.55
N GLY A 191 -4.91 -23.61 -3.76
CA GLY A 191 -4.34 -22.63 -2.85
C GLY A 191 -2.85 -22.33 -3.05
N MET A 192 -2.15 -23.05 -3.92
CA MET A 192 -0.78 -22.68 -4.30
C MET A 192 -0.79 -21.55 -5.34
N GLU A 193 0.22 -20.69 -5.26
CA GLU A 193 0.51 -19.74 -6.33
C GLU A 193 0.88 -20.51 -7.61
N GLY A 194 0.54 -19.93 -8.77
CA GLY A 194 0.75 -20.60 -10.05
C GLY A 194 2.19 -20.67 -10.45
N TYR A 195 2.46 -21.55 -11.41
CA TYR A 195 3.77 -21.66 -12.03
C TYR A 195 3.96 -20.55 -13.06
N VAL A 196 4.88 -19.63 -12.81
CA VAL A 196 5.17 -18.50 -13.69
C VAL A 196 6.64 -18.55 -14.08
N PHE A 197 6.93 -18.34 -15.36
CA PHE A 197 8.30 -18.21 -15.82
C PHE A 197 8.84 -16.83 -15.47
N HIS A 198 10.07 -16.75 -15.01
CA HIS A 198 10.76 -15.48 -14.82
C HIS A 198 12.26 -15.65 -15.09
N ASN A 199 12.81 -14.80 -15.95
CA ASN A 199 14.19 -14.89 -16.43
C ASN A 199 14.55 -16.21 -17.13
N GLY A 200 13.58 -16.79 -17.85
CA GLY A 200 13.79 -17.97 -18.68
C GLY A 200 13.74 -19.30 -17.92
N PHE A 201 13.25 -19.32 -16.68
CA PHE A 201 13.03 -20.56 -15.94
C PHE A 201 11.78 -20.48 -15.07
N CYS A 202 11.30 -21.63 -14.62
CA CYS A 202 10.17 -21.75 -13.71
C CYS A 202 10.50 -22.71 -12.56
N VAL A 203 10.16 -22.31 -11.33
CA VAL A 203 10.31 -23.15 -10.14
C VAL A 203 9.14 -24.15 -10.10
N VAL A 204 9.43 -25.44 -10.21
CA VAL A 204 8.42 -26.51 -10.25
C VAL A 204 8.70 -27.55 -9.17
N HIS A 205 7.63 -28.04 -8.54
CA HIS A 205 7.71 -29.06 -7.50
C HIS A 205 8.00 -30.45 -8.08
N ASN A 206 8.57 -31.34 -7.26
CA ASN A 206 8.56 -32.76 -7.55
C ASN A 206 7.15 -33.38 -7.36
N GLU A 207 7.00 -34.65 -7.74
CA GLU A 207 5.76 -35.41 -7.58
C GLU A 207 5.27 -35.45 -6.12
N CYS A 208 6.20 -35.57 -5.15
CA CYS A 208 5.89 -35.59 -3.72
C CYS A 208 5.58 -34.21 -3.13
N ARG A 209 5.74 -33.12 -3.90
CA ARG A 209 5.45 -31.73 -3.51
C ARG A 209 6.22 -31.23 -2.29
N ASN A 210 7.37 -31.81 -2.00
CA ASN A 210 8.21 -31.45 -0.86
C ASN A 210 9.58 -30.90 -1.27
N ARG A 211 9.87 -30.93 -2.57
CA ARG A 211 11.09 -30.38 -3.17
C ARG A 211 10.74 -29.64 -4.44
N VAL A 212 11.60 -28.69 -4.81
CA VAL A 212 11.47 -27.88 -6.01
C VAL A 212 12.75 -27.91 -6.82
N GLY A 213 12.60 -27.72 -8.12
CA GLY A 213 13.67 -27.58 -9.10
C GLY A 213 13.36 -26.47 -10.09
N LEU A 214 14.23 -26.28 -11.08
CA LEU A 214 14.06 -25.29 -12.15
C LEU A 214 13.92 -26.00 -13.48
N ILE A 215 12.89 -25.63 -14.25
CA ILE A 215 12.74 -26.03 -15.64
C ILE A 215 12.99 -24.85 -16.58
N ASP A 216 13.50 -25.14 -17.78
CA ASP A 216 13.59 -24.19 -18.88
C ASP A 216 12.23 -24.07 -19.64
N PRO A 217 12.09 -23.14 -20.61
CA PRO A 217 10.84 -22.96 -21.35
C PRO A 217 10.48 -24.13 -22.28
N THR A 218 11.36 -25.12 -22.42
CA THR A 218 11.08 -26.38 -23.12
C THR A 218 10.57 -27.47 -22.17
N GLY A 219 10.59 -27.21 -20.86
CA GLY A 219 10.21 -28.16 -19.81
C GLY A 219 11.35 -29.08 -19.35
N LYS A 220 12.60 -28.82 -19.78
CA LYS A 220 13.77 -29.59 -19.34
C LYS A 220 14.29 -29.06 -18.01
N TRP A 221 14.67 -29.96 -17.11
CA TRP A 221 15.32 -29.59 -15.85
C TRP A 221 16.66 -28.90 -16.08
N ILE A 222 16.78 -27.68 -15.56
CA ILE A 222 18.04 -26.98 -15.34
C ILE A 222 18.60 -27.40 -13.97
N LEU A 223 17.73 -27.43 -12.96
CA LEU A 223 18.00 -27.97 -11.63
C LEU A 223 16.95 -29.03 -11.31
N GLU A 224 17.40 -30.26 -11.06
CA GLU A 224 16.51 -31.34 -10.62
C GLU A 224 15.80 -30.97 -9.30
N PRO A 225 14.57 -31.46 -9.06
CA PRO A 225 13.76 -31.03 -7.93
C PRO A 225 14.17 -31.71 -6.61
N GLN A 226 15.34 -31.33 -6.11
CA GLN A 226 15.97 -31.84 -4.89
C GLN A 226 16.09 -30.79 -3.78
N TYR A 227 15.71 -29.54 -4.05
CA TYR A 227 15.88 -28.40 -3.14
C TYR A 227 14.64 -28.19 -2.28
N PHE A 228 14.82 -27.74 -1.05
CA PHE A 228 13.72 -27.43 -0.14
C PHE A 228 12.96 -26.18 -0.60
N SER A 229 13.69 -25.15 -1.04
CA SER A 229 13.10 -23.98 -1.70
C SER A 229 14.07 -23.35 -2.68
N ILE A 230 13.52 -22.72 -3.72
CA ILE A 230 14.24 -21.84 -4.65
C ILE A 230 13.42 -20.55 -4.71
N ARG A 231 13.96 -19.47 -4.17
CA ARG A 231 13.32 -18.15 -4.12
C ARG A 231 14.01 -17.24 -5.13
N GLN A 232 13.22 -16.56 -5.95
CA GLN A 232 13.72 -15.66 -6.98
C GLN A 232 13.52 -14.21 -6.57
N TYR A 233 14.57 -13.41 -6.73
CA TYR A 233 14.61 -11.99 -6.43
C TYR A 233 15.19 -11.25 -7.63
N ASP A 234 14.32 -10.77 -8.52
CA ASP A 234 14.74 -10.15 -9.78
C ASP A 234 15.76 -11.06 -10.51
N THR A 235 17.03 -10.66 -10.54
CA THR A 235 18.12 -11.38 -11.22
C THR A 235 18.90 -12.39 -10.35
N LEU A 236 18.50 -12.59 -9.09
CA LEU A 236 19.16 -13.50 -8.15
C LEU A 236 18.22 -14.64 -7.70
N LEU A 237 18.85 -15.75 -7.31
CA LEU A 237 18.21 -16.95 -6.81
C LEU A 237 18.81 -17.30 -5.44
N VAL A 238 17.94 -17.47 -4.45
CA VAL A 238 18.30 -18.05 -3.15
C VAL A 238 17.84 -19.51 -3.15
N ILE A 239 18.79 -20.43 -3.06
CA ILE A 239 18.53 -21.87 -3.16
C ILE A 239 18.84 -22.53 -1.82
N ASN A 240 17.84 -23.19 -1.24
CA ASN A 240 17.92 -23.88 0.04
C ASN A 240 17.93 -25.41 -0.18
N ASN A 241 19.00 -26.08 0.25
CA ASN A 241 19.13 -27.54 0.13
C ASN A 241 18.53 -28.33 1.32
N GLY A 242 17.97 -27.63 2.30
CA GLY A 242 17.41 -28.14 3.56
C GLY A 242 18.29 -27.88 4.78
N ILE A 243 19.57 -27.56 4.59
CA ILE A 243 20.55 -27.31 5.67
C ILE A 243 21.27 -25.96 5.45
N GLU A 244 21.60 -25.67 4.20
CA GLU A 244 22.38 -24.52 3.76
C GLU A 244 21.66 -23.79 2.64
N GLU A 245 21.92 -22.49 2.54
CA GLU A 245 21.47 -21.65 1.44
C GLU A 245 22.66 -21.12 0.65
N THR A 246 22.44 -20.87 -0.64
CA THR A 246 23.38 -20.22 -1.56
C THR A 246 22.64 -19.15 -2.33
N VAL A 247 23.38 -18.11 -2.75
CA VAL A 247 22.87 -17.10 -3.67
C VAL A 247 23.56 -17.29 -5.02
N MET A 248 22.77 -17.39 -6.08
CA MET A 248 23.25 -17.52 -7.46
C MET A 248 22.60 -16.47 -8.35
N ASP A 249 23.23 -16.16 -9.48
CA ASP A 249 22.58 -15.38 -10.54
C ASP A 249 21.65 -16.24 -11.42
N THR A 250 20.95 -15.63 -12.36
CA THR A 250 20.07 -16.33 -13.33
C THR A 250 20.80 -17.29 -14.27
N LYS A 251 22.13 -17.20 -14.38
CA LYS A 251 22.98 -18.11 -15.15
C LYS A 251 23.54 -19.24 -14.28
N LEU A 252 23.13 -19.30 -13.01
CA LEU A 252 23.61 -20.25 -11.99
C LEU A 252 25.09 -20.08 -11.64
N ASN A 253 25.66 -18.88 -11.83
CA ASN A 253 26.95 -18.56 -11.23
C ASN A 253 26.76 -18.32 -9.74
N THR A 254 27.61 -18.93 -8.92
CA THR A 254 27.58 -18.75 -7.47
C THR A 254 28.03 -17.33 -7.10
N ILE A 255 27.15 -16.58 -6.44
CA ILE A 255 27.42 -15.26 -5.85
C ILE A 255 27.85 -15.44 -4.39
N ILE A 256 27.07 -16.20 -3.62
CA ILE A 256 27.42 -16.62 -2.26
C ILE A 256 27.37 -18.15 -2.19
N PRO A 257 28.46 -18.84 -1.82
CA PRO A 257 28.48 -20.30 -1.74
C PRO A 257 27.55 -20.83 -0.65
N TYR A 258 27.22 -22.13 -0.72
CA TYR A 258 26.43 -22.79 0.30
C TYR A 258 27.01 -22.55 1.69
N THR A 259 26.18 -21.95 2.54
CA THR A 259 26.53 -21.61 3.92
C THR A 259 25.31 -21.89 4.80
N LYS A 260 25.54 -22.24 6.06
CA LYS A 260 24.48 -22.34 7.08
C LYS A 260 24.00 -20.96 7.47
N ALA A 261 23.18 -20.39 6.60
CA ALA A 261 22.59 -19.08 6.73
C ALA A 261 21.23 -19.05 6.04
N SER A 262 20.42 -18.07 6.40
CA SER A 262 19.18 -17.72 5.70
C SER A 262 19.40 -16.42 4.95
N TYR A 263 19.23 -16.42 3.63
CA TYR A 263 19.41 -15.25 2.78
C TYR A 263 18.09 -14.69 2.27
N TRP A 264 17.99 -13.36 2.27
CA TRP A 264 16.94 -12.62 1.60
C TRP A 264 17.49 -11.35 0.97
N ILE A 265 16.80 -10.84 -0.04
CA ILE A 265 17.26 -9.68 -0.80
C ILE A 265 16.22 -8.58 -0.65
N TYR A 266 16.68 -7.39 -0.25
CA TYR A 266 15.84 -6.21 -0.09
C TYR A 266 16.64 -4.98 -0.49
N ASP A 267 16.01 -4.11 -1.28
CA ASP A 267 16.58 -2.83 -1.72
C ASP A 267 18.00 -2.95 -2.33
N GLY A 268 18.22 -3.99 -3.13
CA GLY A 268 19.51 -4.24 -3.79
C GLY A 268 20.63 -4.71 -2.86
N ILE A 269 20.33 -5.12 -1.64
CA ILE A 269 21.28 -5.69 -0.68
C ILE A 269 20.90 -7.13 -0.37
N ILE A 270 21.90 -8.01 -0.30
CA ILE A 270 21.72 -9.38 0.18
C ILE A 270 21.94 -9.37 1.69
N PHE A 271 20.95 -9.77 2.44
CA PHE A 271 21.03 -9.99 3.88
C PHE A 271 21.20 -11.48 4.15
N GLY A 272 22.05 -11.83 5.11
CA GLY A 272 22.22 -13.19 5.58
C GLY A 272 22.17 -13.27 7.09
N THR A 273 21.22 -14.03 7.65
CA THR A 273 21.28 -14.47 9.05
C THR A 273 22.13 -15.72 9.12
N MET A 274 23.24 -15.68 9.84
CA MET A 274 24.15 -16.80 10.04
C MET A 274 23.59 -17.78 11.09
N GLN A 275 24.20 -18.96 11.20
CA GLN A 275 23.81 -19.98 12.18
C GLN A 275 23.86 -19.49 13.64
N ASP A 276 24.71 -18.52 13.95
CA ASP A 276 24.83 -17.90 15.29
C ASP A 276 23.90 -16.69 15.49
N HIS A 277 22.94 -16.50 14.57
CA HIS A 277 21.97 -15.40 14.53
C HIS A 277 22.59 -14.01 14.34
N THR A 278 23.88 -13.94 13.99
CA THR A 278 24.48 -12.69 13.51
C THR A 278 23.98 -12.39 12.10
N MET A 279 23.75 -11.12 11.81
CA MET A 279 23.35 -10.69 10.47
C MET A 279 24.51 -10.05 9.72
N ARG A 280 24.59 -10.36 8.43
CA ARG A 280 25.58 -9.81 7.51
C ARG A 280 24.89 -9.21 6.29
N GLN A 281 25.51 -8.17 5.74
CA GLN A 281 25.11 -7.55 4.48
C GLN A 281 26.15 -7.81 3.41
N TYR A 282 25.68 -8.13 2.22
CA TYR A 282 26.50 -8.30 1.03
C TYR A 282 25.94 -7.47 -0.11
N ASP A 283 26.83 -7.02 -1.00
CA ASP A 283 26.40 -6.46 -2.28
C ASP A 283 25.84 -7.57 -3.18
N LEU A 284 25.27 -7.18 -4.34
CA LEU A 284 24.72 -8.13 -5.31
C LEU A 284 25.79 -9.00 -5.99
N GLN A 285 27.07 -8.72 -5.76
CA GLN A 285 28.22 -9.52 -6.23
C GLN A 285 28.72 -10.48 -5.14
N GLY A 286 28.11 -10.48 -3.95
CA GLY A 286 28.47 -11.35 -2.84
C GLY A 286 29.65 -10.83 -2.00
N ASN A 287 30.10 -9.60 -2.22
CA ASN A 287 31.12 -8.99 -1.37
C ASN A 287 30.49 -8.53 -0.06
N LEU A 288 31.15 -8.85 1.05
CA LEU A 288 30.73 -8.45 2.38
C LEU A 288 30.81 -6.91 2.51
N ILE A 289 29.67 -6.28 2.79
CA ILE A 289 29.57 -4.85 3.08
C ILE A 289 29.75 -4.63 4.57
N ASP A 290 28.99 -5.39 5.37
CA ASP A 290 28.96 -5.27 6.83
C ASP A 290 28.79 -6.66 7.44
N ASP A 291 29.61 -6.99 8.43
CA ASP A 291 29.54 -8.23 9.20
C ASP A 291 28.82 -8.08 10.54
N PHE A 292 28.36 -6.87 10.86
CA PHE A 292 27.63 -6.53 12.07
C PHE A 292 26.42 -5.64 11.76
N TYR A 293 25.32 -6.27 11.35
CA TYR A 293 24.04 -5.60 11.13
C TYR A 293 23.03 -5.94 12.24
N ILE A 294 22.33 -4.94 12.77
CA ILE A 294 21.32 -5.11 13.84
C ILE A 294 20.04 -4.34 13.49
N SER A 295 18.89 -4.91 13.83
CA SER A 295 17.58 -4.33 13.52
C SER A 295 17.14 -3.27 14.53
N ASN A 296 17.54 -3.41 15.80
CA ASN A 296 17.04 -2.57 16.88
C ASN A 296 18.00 -2.54 18.08
N VAL A 297 17.96 -1.45 18.84
CA VAL A 297 18.65 -1.30 20.14
C VAL A 297 17.68 -0.68 21.12
N GLU A 298 17.49 -1.34 22.25
CA GLU A 298 16.56 -0.94 23.29
C GLU A 298 17.22 -0.83 24.65
N LYS A 299 16.81 0.17 25.41
CA LYS A 299 17.17 0.27 26.83
C LYS A 299 16.29 -0.66 27.64
N ILE A 300 16.91 -1.46 28.50
CA ILE A 300 16.18 -2.34 29.41
C ILE A 300 15.98 -1.62 30.74
N THR A 301 14.76 -1.67 31.27
CA THR A 301 14.42 -1.12 32.58
C THR A 301 14.03 -2.21 33.57
N TYR A 302 14.19 -1.92 34.86
CA TYR A 302 13.73 -2.79 35.94
C TYR A 302 12.96 -1.99 37.00
N PRO A 303 11.95 -2.58 37.66
CA PRO A 303 11.24 -1.94 38.74
C PRO A 303 12.15 -1.77 39.96
N THR A 304 12.16 -0.56 40.53
CA THR A 304 12.82 -0.29 41.82
C THR A 304 11.85 -0.51 42.97
N ASN A 305 12.36 -0.49 44.21
CA ASN A 305 11.52 -0.54 45.41
C ASN A 305 10.80 0.78 45.71
N GLU A 306 11.03 1.84 44.91
CA GLU A 306 10.31 3.11 45.03
C GLU A 306 8.94 2.99 44.35
N LEU A 307 7.89 3.32 45.09
CA LEU A 307 6.52 3.35 44.62
C LEU A 307 6.08 4.79 44.39
N ARG A 308 5.43 5.06 43.25
CA ARG A 308 4.81 6.35 42.95
C ARG A 308 3.33 6.18 42.61
N TYR A 309 2.53 7.04 43.22
CA TYR A 309 1.13 7.23 42.89
C TYR A 309 1.04 8.25 41.75
N SER A 310 0.42 7.86 40.66
CA SER A 310 0.16 8.77 39.54
C SER A 310 -1.08 9.61 39.87
N THR A 311 -1.12 10.83 39.34
CA THR A 311 -2.26 11.72 39.50
C THR A 311 -2.96 11.88 38.16
N THR A 312 -4.21 11.43 38.10
CA THR A 312 -5.07 11.62 36.94
C THR A 312 -5.73 13.00 37.06
N LYS A 313 -5.42 13.89 36.11
CA LYS A 313 -6.04 15.22 36.03
C LYS A 313 -7.30 15.14 35.17
N ASN A 314 -8.43 15.60 35.71
CA ASN A 314 -9.68 15.75 34.97
C ASN A 314 -9.81 17.19 34.49
N TYR A 315 -10.25 17.40 33.24
CA TYR A 315 -10.33 18.71 32.59
C TYR A 315 -11.77 19.04 32.18
N ASP A 316 -12.16 20.31 32.24
CA ASP A 316 -13.45 20.78 31.72
C ASP A 316 -13.44 20.94 30.20
N ASP A 317 -14.60 21.21 29.61
CA ASP A 317 -14.78 21.38 28.16
C ASP A 317 -13.94 22.53 27.56
N ASN A 318 -13.37 23.40 28.41
CA ASN A 318 -12.47 24.49 28.02
C ASN A 318 -10.99 24.15 28.28
N GLY A 319 -10.66 22.93 28.70
CA GLY A 319 -9.31 22.45 28.94
C GLY A 319 -8.71 22.86 30.29
N LYS A 320 -9.51 23.32 31.25
CA LYS A 320 -9.04 23.71 32.59
C LYS A 320 -9.17 22.53 33.56
N VAL A 321 -8.12 22.26 34.34
CA VAL A 321 -8.11 21.18 35.35
C VAL A 321 -9.20 21.45 36.39
N ILE A 322 -10.14 20.52 36.53
CA ILE A 322 -11.27 20.57 37.48
C ILE A 322 -10.95 19.81 38.77
N SER A 323 -10.23 18.69 38.67
CA SER A 323 -9.80 17.89 39.80
C SER A 323 -8.57 17.06 39.47
N GLU A 324 -7.77 16.77 40.50
CA GLU A 324 -6.67 15.81 40.42
C GLU A 324 -7.02 14.67 41.38
N THR A 325 -7.12 13.45 40.85
CA THR A 325 -7.37 12.25 41.65
C THR A 325 -6.09 11.43 41.66
N GLU A 326 -5.60 11.11 42.86
CA GLU A 326 -4.49 10.18 43.03
C GLU A 326 -4.97 8.76 42.74
N ASP A 327 -4.25 8.03 41.90
CA ASP A 327 -4.62 6.67 41.52
C ASP A 327 -4.52 5.73 42.73
N ASN A 328 -5.43 4.78 42.87
CA ASN A 328 -5.49 3.92 44.06
C ASN A 328 -4.38 2.86 44.12
N GLU A 329 -3.74 2.56 42.99
CA GLU A 329 -2.69 1.54 42.88
C GLU A 329 -1.33 2.19 42.56
N PRO A 330 -0.31 2.04 43.44
CA PRO A 330 1.01 2.58 43.18
C PRO A 330 1.72 1.80 42.06
N THR A 331 2.54 2.50 41.28
CA THR A 331 3.40 1.89 40.26
C THR A 331 4.87 1.94 40.69
N HIS A 332 5.63 0.90 40.35
CA HIS A 332 7.07 0.88 40.60
C HIS A 332 7.80 1.88 39.69
N VAL A 333 8.62 2.73 40.29
CA VAL A 333 9.54 3.58 39.53
C VAL A 333 10.53 2.68 38.79
N GLN A 334 10.65 2.89 37.49
CA GLN A 334 11.58 2.15 36.63
C GLN A 334 12.97 2.80 36.66
N ALA A 335 14.01 1.98 36.81
CA ALA A 335 15.40 2.39 36.63
C ALA A 335 15.98 1.78 35.35
N ILE A 336 16.96 2.47 34.77
CA ILE A 336 17.67 2.02 33.57
C ILE A 336 18.82 1.11 34.01
N THR A 337 19.03 0.03 33.26
CA THR A 337 20.14 -0.90 33.48
C THR A 337 21.49 -0.37 32.95
N GLY A 338 22.59 -1.03 33.34
CA GLY A 338 23.92 -0.71 32.86
C GLY A 338 24.20 -1.14 31.41
N CYS A 339 23.41 -2.07 30.86
CA CYS A 339 23.53 -2.58 29.50
C CYS A 339 22.28 -2.23 28.67
N MET A 340 22.42 -2.33 27.36
CA MET A 340 21.30 -2.28 26.41
C MET A 340 21.08 -3.66 25.80
N CYS A 341 19.86 -3.88 25.32
CA CYS A 341 19.52 -5.03 24.50
C CYS A 341 19.66 -4.62 23.03
N TYR A 342 20.32 -5.43 22.22
CA TYR A 342 20.24 -5.29 20.76
C TYR A 342 19.56 -6.50 20.16
N GLN A 343 18.88 -6.29 19.04
CA GLN A 343 18.27 -7.33 18.23
C GLN A 343 19.05 -7.45 16.94
N ALA A 344 19.55 -8.65 16.64
CA ALA A 344 20.18 -8.94 15.34
C ALA A 344 19.07 -9.27 14.33
N GLU A 345 18.48 -10.45 14.44
CA GLU A 345 17.28 -10.88 13.71
C GLU A 345 16.04 -10.82 14.62
N GLN A 346 14.85 -10.70 14.04
CA GLN A 346 13.60 -10.75 14.79
C GLN A 346 13.55 -11.99 15.70
N GLY A 347 13.50 -11.75 17.01
CA GLY A 347 13.47 -12.82 18.02
C GLY A 347 14.85 -13.30 18.52
N TRP A 348 15.95 -12.65 18.10
CA TRP A 348 17.31 -12.98 18.53
C TRP A 348 18.02 -11.75 19.10
N TYR A 349 18.30 -11.81 20.39
CA TYR A 349 18.75 -10.68 21.20
C TYR A 349 20.08 -10.97 21.89
N GLY A 350 20.88 -9.91 22.06
CA GLY A 350 22.14 -9.92 22.80
C GLY A 350 22.26 -8.70 23.71
N LEU A 351 23.19 -8.76 24.67
CA LEU A 351 23.56 -7.64 25.52
C LEU A 351 24.66 -6.84 24.85
N MET A 352 24.55 -5.53 24.94
CA MET A 352 25.59 -4.59 24.55
C MET A 352 25.79 -3.53 25.62
N SER A 353 26.98 -2.97 25.66
CA SER A 353 27.31 -1.82 26.50
C SER A 353 26.71 -0.53 25.91
N PRO A 354 26.50 0.52 26.74
CA PRO A 354 25.99 1.82 26.29
C PRO A 354 26.85 2.50 25.22
N ASP A 355 28.15 2.17 25.15
CA ASP A 355 29.10 2.69 24.15
C ASP A 355 29.18 1.85 22.87
N GLY A 356 28.39 0.77 22.75
CA GLY A 356 28.27 0.02 21.50
C GLY A 356 28.99 -1.33 21.48
N GLN A 357 29.75 -1.69 22.52
CA GLN A 357 30.48 -2.96 22.55
C GLN A 357 29.54 -4.12 22.85
N ILE A 358 29.64 -5.19 22.06
CA ILE A 358 28.88 -6.42 22.25
C ILE A 358 29.40 -7.19 23.45
N ILE A 359 28.48 -7.52 24.36
CA ILE A 359 28.76 -8.26 25.59
C ILE A 359 28.40 -9.74 25.40
N THR A 360 27.27 -10.02 24.76
CA THR A 360 26.85 -11.39 24.44
C THR A 360 26.40 -11.50 22.99
N PRO A 361 26.56 -12.67 22.34
CA PRO A 361 26.01 -12.90 21.01
C PRO A 361 24.46 -12.86 21.04
N PRO A 362 23.80 -12.72 19.87
CA PRO A 362 22.35 -12.68 19.76
C PRO A 362 21.73 -14.08 19.94
N SER A 363 21.93 -14.70 21.10
CA SER A 363 21.55 -16.10 21.38
C SER A 363 20.30 -16.25 22.23
N TYR A 364 19.63 -15.15 22.57
CA TYR A 364 18.51 -15.13 23.49
C TYR A 364 17.22 -14.72 22.79
N SER A 365 16.10 -15.32 23.19
CA SER A 365 14.76 -14.98 22.72
C SER A 365 14.16 -13.80 23.49
N VAL A 366 14.57 -13.62 24.76
CA VAL A 366 14.14 -12.54 25.64
C VAL A 366 15.28 -12.21 26.59
N ILE A 367 15.46 -10.92 26.88
CA ILE A 367 16.38 -10.43 27.92
C ILE A 367 15.61 -9.51 28.86
N THR A 368 15.48 -9.93 30.12
CA THR A 368 14.77 -9.18 31.16
C THR A 368 15.74 -8.69 32.22
N ALA A 369 15.65 -7.42 32.59
CA ALA A 369 16.46 -6.88 33.68
C ALA A 369 15.89 -7.27 35.05
N VAL A 370 16.74 -7.86 35.89
CA VAL A 370 16.43 -8.20 37.28
C VAL A 370 16.92 -7.09 38.22
N SER A 371 18.08 -6.49 37.92
CA SER A 371 18.61 -5.32 38.62
C SER A 371 19.51 -4.50 37.69
N ALA A 372 20.17 -3.47 38.21
CA ALA A 372 21.03 -2.58 37.43
C ALA A 372 22.11 -3.32 36.61
N ASP A 373 22.62 -4.44 37.12
CA ASP A 373 23.70 -5.22 36.50
C ASP A 373 23.41 -6.73 36.47
N LEU A 374 22.13 -7.12 36.46
CA LEU A 374 21.71 -8.53 36.44
C LEU A 374 20.58 -8.73 35.45
N TYR A 375 20.76 -9.66 34.53
CA TYR A 375 19.85 -9.89 33.41
C TYR A 375 19.48 -11.38 33.35
N LEU A 376 18.18 -11.65 33.26
CA LEU A 376 17.64 -12.97 32.91
C LEU A 376 17.59 -13.08 31.39
N CYS A 377 18.43 -13.95 30.83
CA CYS A 377 18.52 -14.18 29.40
C CYS A 377 17.93 -15.55 29.07
N GLU A 378 16.83 -15.57 28.33
CA GLU A 378 16.06 -16.77 28.02
C GLU A 378 16.34 -17.26 26.60
N SER A 379 16.39 -18.57 26.43
CA SER A 379 16.49 -19.25 25.14
C SER A 379 15.09 -19.47 24.54
N GLN A 380 15.02 -19.85 23.26
CA GLN A 380 13.73 -20.19 22.64
C GLN A 380 13.00 -21.36 23.33
N ASP A 381 13.74 -22.25 23.99
CA ASP A 381 13.19 -23.39 24.73
C ASP A 381 12.61 -23.02 26.11
N GLY A 382 12.64 -21.72 26.48
CA GLY A 382 12.12 -21.23 27.76
C GLY A 382 13.05 -21.43 28.95
N TYR A 383 14.30 -21.87 28.72
CA TYR A 383 15.32 -21.94 29.76
C TYR A 383 16.07 -20.62 29.86
N GLY A 384 16.24 -20.10 31.07
CA GLY A 384 16.94 -18.86 31.36
C GLY A 384 18.29 -19.06 32.04
N VAL A 385 19.22 -18.13 31.78
CA VAL A 385 20.46 -17.97 32.55
C VAL A 385 20.54 -16.55 33.08
N LEU A 386 21.11 -16.39 34.29
CA LEU A 386 21.39 -15.07 34.85
C LEU A 386 22.80 -14.63 34.45
N LEU A 387 22.91 -13.45 33.84
CA LEU A 387 24.16 -12.84 33.44
C LEU A 387 24.36 -11.49 34.13
N ASN A 388 25.61 -11.14 34.44
CA ASN A 388 25.96 -9.77 34.80
C ASN A 388 26.19 -8.89 33.56
N GLY A 389 26.44 -7.59 33.72
CA GLY A 389 26.72 -6.67 32.61
C GLY A 389 28.08 -6.88 31.93
N LYS A 390 28.81 -7.93 32.27
CA LYS A 390 29.98 -8.42 31.52
C LYS A 390 29.68 -9.71 30.75
N GLY A 391 28.43 -10.20 30.79
CA GLY A 391 28.04 -11.45 30.15
C GLY A 391 28.44 -12.70 30.92
N GLU A 392 28.91 -12.57 32.16
CA GLU A 392 29.34 -13.69 32.99
C GLU A 392 28.15 -14.29 33.75
N ARG A 393 28.09 -15.62 33.84
CA ARG A 393 27.01 -16.30 34.56
C ARG A 393 27.07 -16.03 36.06
N VAL A 394 25.95 -15.58 36.62
CA VAL A 394 25.77 -15.39 38.06
C VAL A 394 25.04 -16.61 38.63
N LYS A 395 25.61 -17.24 39.66
CA LYS A 395 25.09 -18.45 40.30
C LYS A 395 24.45 -18.15 41.64
#